data_AF-A0A0K9YZH5-F1
#
_entry.id   AF-A0A0K9YZH5-F1
#
_cell.length_a   1.000
_cell.length_b   1.000
_cell.length_c   1.000
_cell.angle_alpha   90.00
_cell.angle_beta   90.00
_cell.angle_gamma   90.00
#
_symmetry.space_group_name_H-M   'P 1'
#
loop_
_entity.id
_entity.type
_entity.pdbx_description
1 polymer ?
#
loop_
_entity_poly.entity_id
_entity_poly.type
_entity_poly.pdbx_seq_one_letter_code
_entity_poly.pdbx_strand_id
1 'polypeptide(L)'
;MCDESRSHGVGSTENLKRLGENSDPGVTATLGSITQGEQGGVAAKAENQGVTYTARTPGAAGNGIEIELEENRNQIETTVTENVANRTVLIRLAGDPVNNIVSVTTVTDVVSAVNDANLTLITASGSGSMIVRGVSWSTSGGTGVTESVDLTIDTGANATGTITVKVAGVDHTVAVTAGQTAAQVAAAIAAQLTADGVLGYSVNNPSGAIVRFTSTTQFMDVPDLTVSVN
;
A
#
# COMPACT_ATOMS: atom_id res chain seq x y z
N MET A 1 36.65 27.92 84.99
CA MET A 1 36.96 28.21 83.58
C MET A 1 35.65 28.61 82.93
N CYS A 2 35.66 29.75 82.24
CA CYS A 2 34.57 30.44 81.56
C CYS A 2 33.99 29.58 80.42
N ASP A 3 32.67 29.58 80.21
CA ASP A 3 31.90 30.39 79.23
C ASP A 3 32.18 30.02 77.75
N GLU A 4 31.17 29.52 77.05
CA GLU A 4 30.55 30.19 75.89
C GLU A 4 29.58 29.26 75.14
N SER A 5 28.31 29.67 75.13
CA SER A 5 27.25 29.24 74.22
C SER A 5 27.39 29.86 72.83
N ARG A 6 27.22 29.04 71.77
CA ARG A 6 26.90 29.42 70.38
C ARG A 6 26.17 28.21 69.78
N SER A 7 24.88 28.18 69.46
CA SER A 7 23.96 29.08 68.75
C SER A 7 24.38 29.40 67.30
N HIS A 8 23.48 29.01 66.38
CA HIS A 8 23.32 29.30 64.94
C HIS A 8 23.84 28.27 63.93
N GLY A 9 22.88 27.71 63.19
CA GLY A 9 23.12 26.95 61.96
C GLY A 9 21.86 26.26 61.41
N VAL A 10 20.71 26.95 61.34
CA VAL A 10 19.60 26.51 60.48
C VAL A 10 20.08 26.65 59.03
N GLY A 11 20.49 25.52 58.44
CA GLY A 11 20.73 25.39 57.01
C GLY A 11 19.48 24.90 56.32
N SER A 12 18.56 25.82 56.02
CA SER A 12 17.53 25.63 55.00
C SER A 12 18.20 25.26 53.68
N THR A 13 17.90 24.08 53.13
CA THR A 13 17.50 23.97 51.73
C THR A 13 16.80 22.63 51.50
N GLU A 14 15.53 22.74 51.09
CA GLU A 14 14.92 21.82 50.14
C GLU A 14 15.88 21.52 48.98
N ASN A 15 15.62 20.40 48.27
CA ASN A 15 16.36 19.81 47.14
C ASN A 15 17.26 18.65 47.59
N LEU A 16 17.01 17.39 47.24
CA LEU A 16 16.50 16.90 45.98
C LEU A 16 15.28 15.99 46.17
N LYS A 17 14.14 16.47 45.67
CA LYS A 17 13.18 15.68 44.90
C LYS A 17 13.96 14.58 44.15
N ARG A 18 13.72 13.30 44.46
CA ARG A 18 14.19 12.18 43.64
C ARG A 18 13.80 12.51 42.20
N LEU A 19 14.81 12.84 41.40
CA LEU A 19 14.69 13.06 39.98
C LEU A 19 14.24 11.74 39.36
N GLY A 20 13.08 11.77 38.72
CA GLY A 20 12.63 10.73 37.81
C GLY A 20 12.35 9.39 38.47
N GLU A 21 11.31 9.32 39.31
CA GLU A 21 10.39 8.22 39.08
C GLU A 21 9.93 8.41 37.63
N ASN A 22 10.53 7.64 36.72
CA ASN A 22 9.95 7.41 35.41
C ASN A 22 8.67 6.64 35.71
N SER A 23 7.65 7.40 36.16
CA SER A 23 6.30 6.92 36.33
C SER A 23 5.93 6.47 34.94
N ASP A 24 5.95 5.15 34.75
CA ASP A 24 5.36 4.51 33.59
C ASP A 24 4.08 5.29 33.27
N PRO A 25 4.02 5.98 32.11
CA PRO A 25 2.93 6.89 31.80
C PRO A 25 1.56 6.20 31.75
N GLY A 26 1.50 4.88 31.95
CA GLY A 26 0.29 4.09 32.08
C GLY A 26 -0.49 4.00 30.76
N VAL A 27 0.21 4.25 29.66
CA VAL A 27 -0.35 4.14 28.32
C VAL A 27 -0.34 2.68 27.92
N THR A 28 -1.53 2.15 27.66
CA THR A 28 -1.73 0.82 27.11
C THR A 28 -2.31 0.96 25.71
N ALA A 29 -1.92 0.03 24.84
CA ALA A 29 -2.39 -0.01 23.47
C ALA A 29 -2.63 -1.45 23.06
N THR A 30 -3.65 -1.64 22.23
CA THR A 30 -3.98 -2.91 21.62
C THR A 30 -3.74 -2.79 20.12
N LEU A 31 -3.06 -3.77 19.54
CA LEU A 31 -2.96 -3.86 18.10
C LEU A 31 -4.35 -4.19 17.54
N GLY A 32 -4.90 -3.29 16.71
CA GLY A 32 -6.17 -3.51 16.04
C GLY A 32 -6.06 -4.59 14.96
N SER A 33 -7.17 -4.84 14.26
CA SER A 33 -7.18 -5.77 13.13
C SER A 33 -6.27 -5.27 12.02
N ILE A 34 -5.33 -6.10 11.58
CA ILE A 34 -4.60 -5.89 10.31
C ILE A 34 -5.66 -5.98 9.20
N THR A 35 -5.89 -4.86 8.52
CA THR A 35 -6.67 -4.91 7.28
C THR A 35 -5.66 -5.13 6.17
N GLN A 36 -5.40 -6.40 5.87
CA GLN A 36 -4.71 -6.75 4.64
C GLN A 36 -5.51 -6.11 3.50
N GLY A 37 -4.85 -5.27 2.70
CA GLY A 37 -5.45 -4.83 1.46
C GLY A 37 -5.76 -6.11 0.68
N GLU A 38 -7.02 -6.32 0.28
CA GLU A 38 -7.40 -7.53 -0.46
C GLU A 38 -6.36 -7.79 -1.55
N GLN A 39 -5.84 -9.01 -1.67
CA GLN A 39 -4.90 -9.27 -2.74
C GLN A 39 -5.55 -8.95 -4.09
N GLY A 40 -4.98 -7.97 -4.79
CA GLY A 40 -5.16 -7.87 -6.22
C GLY A 40 -6.02 -6.73 -6.73
N GLY A 41 -5.98 -5.54 -6.11
CA GLY A 41 -6.31 -4.23 -6.71
C GLY A 41 -7.51 -4.21 -7.68
N VAL A 42 -7.53 -3.27 -8.61
CA VAL A 42 -8.41 -3.35 -9.79
C VAL A 42 -7.52 -3.62 -11.00
N ALA A 43 -7.87 -4.59 -11.83
CA ALA A 43 -7.14 -4.87 -13.06
C ALA A 43 -7.33 -3.75 -14.08
N ALA A 44 -6.23 -3.34 -14.72
CA ALA A 44 -6.27 -2.37 -15.80
C ALA A 44 -7.01 -2.93 -17.00
N LYS A 45 -7.75 -2.07 -17.70
CA LYS A 45 -8.54 -2.45 -18.87
C LYS A 45 -8.24 -1.58 -20.08
N ALA A 46 -8.51 -2.13 -21.24
CA ALA A 46 -8.68 -1.38 -22.47
C ALA A 46 -9.82 -1.98 -23.27
N GLU A 47 -10.65 -1.13 -23.89
CA GLU A 47 -11.77 -1.57 -24.70
C GLU A 47 -11.60 -1.06 -26.12
N ASN A 48 -11.72 -1.97 -27.09
CA ASN A 48 -11.68 -1.57 -28.49
C ASN A 48 -12.40 -2.57 -29.39
N GLN A 49 -13.15 -2.04 -30.37
CA GLN A 49 -13.85 -2.84 -31.38
C GLN A 49 -14.72 -3.98 -30.81
N GLY A 50 -15.31 -3.76 -29.63
CA GLY A 50 -16.13 -4.78 -28.94
C GLY A 50 -15.36 -5.85 -28.18
N VAL A 51 -14.03 -5.71 -28.04
CA VAL A 51 -13.18 -6.54 -27.18
C VAL A 51 -12.73 -5.72 -25.97
N THR A 52 -12.94 -6.25 -24.77
CA THR A 52 -12.39 -5.73 -23.53
C THR A 52 -11.19 -6.57 -23.10
N TYR A 53 -10.02 -5.96 -23.13
CA TYR A 53 -8.76 -6.55 -22.69
C TYR A 53 -8.54 -6.19 -21.22
N THR A 54 -8.24 -7.18 -20.40
CA THR A 54 -8.00 -7.01 -18.96
C THR A 54 -6.61 -7.53 -18.62
N ALA A 55 -5.79 -6.69 -17.98
CA ALA A 55 -4.49 -7.10 -17.47
C ALA A 55 -4.66 -8.26 -16.46
N ARG A 56 -3.85 -9.31 -16.61
CA ARG A 56 -3.88 -10.45 -15.67
C ARG A 56 -3.29 -10.07 -14.32
N THR A 57 -2.26 -9.23 -14.33
CA THR A 57 -1.71 -8.65 -13.10
C THR A 57 -2.58 -7.47 -12.70
N PRO A 58 -3.25 -7.50 -11.54
CA PRO A 58 -4.07 -6.39 -11.11
C PRO A 58 -3.26 -5.22 -10.55
N GLY A 59 -3.96 -4.11 -10.29
CA GLY A 59 -3.36 -2.90 -9.74
C GLY A 59 -2.57 -2.12 -10.78
N ALA A 60 -1.70 -1.19 -10.33
CA ALA A 60 -0.96 -0.37 -11.27
C ALA A 60 0.08 -1.16 -12.08
N ALA A 61 0.50 -2.32 -11.57
CA ALA A 61 1.32 -3.28 -12.29
C ALA A 61 0.63 -3.83 -13.55
N GLY A 62 -0.68 -3.67 -13.72
CA GLY A 62 -1.42 -3.97 -14.95
C GLY A 62 -1.52 -2.82 -15.96
N ASN A 63 -1.14 -1.59 -15.59
CA ASN A 63 -1.31 -0.40 -16.45
C ASN A 63 -0.25 -0.32 -17.55
N GLY A 64 -0.57 0.36 -18.65
CA GLY A 64 0.39 0.65 -19.72
C GLY A 64 0.87 -0.60 -20.47
N ILE A 65 0.09 -1.67 -20.49
CA ILE A 65 0.34 -2.78 -21.41
C ILE A 65 -0.12 -2.30 -22.78
N GLU A 66 0.81 -2.20 -23.73
CA GLU A 66 0.51 -1.79 -25.10
C GLU A 66 -0.02 -2.97 -25.89
N ILE A 67 -1.16 -2.79 -26.54
CA ILE A 67 -1.83 -3.79 -27.36
C ILE A 67 -1.85 -3.25 -28.78
N GLU A 68 -1.21 -3.97 -29.69
CA GLU A 68 -1.14 -3.65 -31.11
C GLU A 68 -1.84 -4.73 -31.92
N LEU A 69 -2.78 -4.32 -32.76
CA LEU A 69 -3.43 -5.18 -33.73
C LEU A 69 -2.81 -4.90 -35.08
N GLU A 70 -2.19 -5.90 -35.67
CA GLU A 70 -1.55 -5.84 -36.98
C GLU A 70 -2.38 -6.64 -37.97
N GLU A 71 -2.87 -5.99 -39.02
CA GLU A 71 -3.51 -6.69 -40.12
C GLU A 71 -2.45 -7.35 -41.02
N ASN A 72 -2.64 -8.62 -41.37
CA ASN A 72 -1.72 -9.32 -42.25
C ASN A 72 -2.47 -10.22 -43.24
N ARG A 73 -2.43 -9.82 -44.51
CA ARG A 73 -3.05 -10.57 -45.63
C ARG A 73 -2.54 -11.99 -45.81
N ASN A 74 -1.30 -12.26 -45.40
CA ASN A 74 -0.67 -13.56 -45.56
C ASN A 74 -0.78 -14.42 -44.30
N GLN A 75 -1.39 -13.89 -43.23
CA GLN A 75 -1.63 -14.61 -42.00
C GLN A 75 -2.99 -15.32 -42.10
N ILE A 76 -3.02 -16.64 -41.94
CA ILE A 76 -4.27 -17.41 -42.09
C ILE A 76 -4.98 -17.59 -40.73
N GLU A 77 -4.25 -17.46 -39.63
CA GLU A 77 -4.76 -17.64 -38.27
C GLU A 77 -4.41 -16.43 -37.39
N THR A 78 -5.32 -16.05 -36.50
CA THR A 78 -5.03 -15.00 -35.52
C THR A 78 -4.01 -15.51 -34.52
N THR A 79 -2.91 -14.78 -34.35
CA THR A 79 -1.84 -15.15 -33.43
C THR A 79 -1.53 -14.01 -32.47
N VAL A 80 -1.07 -14.37 -31.28
CA VAL A 80 -0.70 -13.41 -30.24
C VAL A 80 0.75 -13.64 -29.85
N THR A 81 1.51 -12.56 -29.72
CA THR A 81 2.89 -12.58 -29.22
C THR A 81 3.01 -11.55 -28.10
N GLU A 82 3.47 -11.99 -26.93
CA GLU A 82 3.74 -11.12 -25.80
C GLU A 82 5.24 -10.84 -25.66
N ASN A 83 5.56 -9.60 -25.29
CA ASN A 83 6.86 -9.24 -24.76
C ASN A 83 6.66 -8.74 -23.32
N VAL A 84 6.86 -9.64 -22.35
CA VAL A 84 6.63 -9.35 -20.93
C VAL A 84 7.54 -8.24 -20.41
N ALA A 85 8.79 -8.19 -20.88
CA ALA A 85 9.77 -7.19 -20.44
C ALA A 85 9.36 -5.77 -20.88
N ASN A 86 8.86 -5.64 -22.10
CA ASN A 86 8.42 -4.36 -22.65
C ASN A 86 6.93 -4.08 -22.43
N ARG A 87 6.19 -5.04 -21.84
CA ARG A 87 4.74 -4.96 -21.60
C ARG A 87 3.94 -4.71 -22.89
N THR A 88 4.32 -5.38 -23.98
CA THR A 88 3.64 -5.25 -25.27
C THR A 88 2.99 -6.57 -25.69
N VAL A 89 1.84 -6.46 -26.35
CA VAL A 89 1.08 -7.58 -26.91
C VAL A 89 0.79 -7.26 -28.37
N LEU A 90 1.32 -8.08 -29.27
CA LEU A 90 1.06 -7.99 -30.71
C LEU A 90 0.07 -9.07 -31.11
N ILE A 91 -1.09 -8.67 -31.62
CA ILE A 91 -2.14 -9.54 -32.13
C ILE A 91 -2.13 -9.41 -33.66
N ARG A 92 -1.66 -10.45 -34.35
CA ARG A 92 -1.70 -10.50 -35.81
C ARG A 92 -3.03 -11.08 -36.25
N LEU A 93 -3.80 -10.28 -36.97
CA LEU A 93 -5.12 -10.64 -37.47
C LEU A 93 -4.98 -11.50 -38.73
N ALA A 94 -5.73 -12.60 -38.79
CA ALA A 94 -5.87 -13.39 -40.00
C ALA A 94 -6.51 -12.57 -41.14
N GLY A 95 -5.93 -12.70 -42.33
CA GLY A 95 -6.47 -12.27 -43.62
C GLY A 95 -6.82 -13.46 -44.52
N ASP A 96 -7.24 -13.16 -45.75
CA ASP A 96 -7.50 -14.15 -46.79
C ASP A 96 -6.61 -13.83 -48.01
N PRO A 97 -5.51 -14.55 -48.21
CA PRO A 97 -4.60 -14.29 -49.33
C PRO A 97 -5.22 -14.69 -50.68
N VAL A 98 -6.18 -15.63 -50.69
CA VAL A 98 -6.84 -16.11 -51.93
C VAL A 98 -7.76 -15.03 -52.48
N ASN A 99 -8.54 -14.39 -51.59
CA ASN A 99 -9.46 -13.32 -51.95
C ASN A 99 -8.89 -11.91 -51.75
N ASN A 100 -7.60 -11.79 -51.38
CA ASN A 100 -6.88 -10.54 -51.12
C ASN A 100 -7.56 -9.66 -50.03
N ILE A 101 -8.03 -10.29 -48.95
CA ILE A 101 -8.70 -9.60 -47.83
C ILE A 101 -7.71 -9.39 -46.68
N VAL A 102 -7.66 -8.16 -46.17
CA VAL A 102 -6.67 -7.69 -45.17
C VAL A 102 -6.96 -8.16 -43.74
N SER A 103 -8.23 -8.39 -43.40
CA SER A 103 -8.62 -9.03 -42.15
C SER A 103 -9.97 -9.72 -42.33
N VAL A 104 -10.03 -10.98 -41.90
CA VAL A 104 -11.25 -11.79 -41.73
C VAL A 104 -11.48 -12.14 -40.25
N THR A 105 -10.63 -11.62 -39.35
CA THR A 105 -10.66 -11.92 -37.92
C THR A 105 -11.87 -11.28 -37.26
N THR A 106 -12.63 -12.06 -36.50
CA THR A 106 -13.75 -11.57 -35.70
C THR A 106 -13.37 -11.29 -34.24
N VAL A 107 -14.25 -10.60 -33.51
CA VAL A 107 -14.15 -10.44 -32.05
C VAL A 107 -13.96 -11.77 -31.34
N THR A 108 -14.71 -12.80 -31.76
CA THR A 108 -14.62 -14.15 -31.15
C THR A 108 -13.25 -14.78 -31.36
N ASP A 109 -12.66 -14.60 -32.54
CA ASP A 109 -11.33 -15.13 -32.86
C ASP A 109 -10.25 -14.45 -32.02
N VAL A 110 -10.32 -13.12 -31.85
CA VAL A 110 -9.39 -12.37 -30.98
C VAL A 110 -9.52 -12.83 -29.54
N VAL A 111 -10.75 -12.94 -29.01
CA VAL A 111 -10.98 -13.38 -27.63
C VAL A 111 -10.44 -14.79 -27.39
N SER A 112 -10.62 -15.69 -28.36
CA SER A 112 -10.07 -17.04 -28.29
C SER A 112 -8.54 -17.03 -28.26
N ALA A 113 -7.91 -16.30 -29.19
CA ALA A 113 -6.45 -16.26 -29.31
C ALA A 113 -5.76 -15.59 -28.10
N VAL A 114 -6.35 -14.53 -27.53
CA VAL A 114 -5.79 -13.80 -26.38
C VAL A 114 -5.96 -14.55 -25.05
N ASN A 115 -6.94 -15.46 -24.95
CA ASN A 115 -7.15 -16.26 -23.75
C ASN A 115 -6.36 -17.58 -23.74
N ASP A 116 -5.38 -17.75 -24.63
CA ASP A 116 -4.43 -18.85 -24.55
C ASP A 116 -3.76 -18.89 -23.17
N ALA A 117 -3.65 -20.09 -22.58
CA ALA A 117 -3.12 -20.30 -21.24
C ALA A 117 -1.61 -19.97 -21.12
N ASN A 118 -0.89 -19.90 -22.24
CA ASN A 118 0.53 -19.53 -22.28
C ASN A 118 0.76 -18.02 -22.24
N LEU A 119 -0.30 -17.20 -22.40
CA LEU A 119 -0.23 -15.75 -22.33
C LEU A 119 -0.42 -15.26 -20.88
N THR A 120 0.36 -14.25 -20.52
CA THR A 120 0.56 -13.84 -19.12
C THR A 120 0.25 -12.37 -18.87
N LEU A 121 0.20 -11.52 -19.90
CA LEU A 121 -0.04 -10.10 -19.72
C LEU A 121 -1.53 -9.78 -19.63
N ILE A 122 -2.34 -10.35 -20.53
CA ILE A 122 -3.76 -9.98 -20.66
C ILE A 122 -4.69 -11.19 -20.84
N THR A 123 -5.96 -10.94 -20.56
CA THR A 123 -7.12 -11.74 -21.00
C THR A 123 -8.01 -10.86 -21.86
N ALA A 124 -8.89 -11.47 -22.66
CA ALA A 124 -9.88 -10.76 -23.45
C ALA A 124 -11.29 -11.26 -23.16
N SER A 125 -12.26 -10.38 -23.30
CA SER A 125 -13.68 -10.72 -23.30
C SER A 125 -14.39 -9.92 -24.38
N GLY A 126 -15.52 -10.42 -24.86
CA GLY A 126 -16.23 -9.88 -26.00
C GLY A 126 -16.91 -11.00 -26.76
N SER A 127 -17.87 -10.64 -27.61
CA SER A 127 -18.57 -11.60 -28.45
C SER A 127 -19.08 -10.92 -29.71
N GLY A 128 -19.15 -11.67 -30.79
CA GLY A 128 -19.75 -11.22 -32.05
C GLY A 128 -18.91 -11.57 -33.27
N SER A 129 -19.49 -11.27 -34.43
CA SER A 129 -18.91 -11.52 -35.75
C SER A 129 -18.40 -10.25 -36.44
N MET A 130 -18.27 -9.14 -35.70
CA MET A 130 -17.69 -7.92 -36.23
C MET A 130 -16.22 -8.18 -36.58
N ILE A 131 -15.82 -7.76 -37.79
CA ILE A 131 -14.43 -7.85 -38.22
C ILE A 131 -13.60 -6.84 -37.44
N VAL A 132 -12.48 -7.30 -36.90
CA VAL A 132 -11.51 -6.49 -36.16
C VAL A 132 -10.45 -5.96 -37.14
N ARG A 133 -10.05 -4.71 -36.93
CA ARG A 133 -9.07 -3.94 -37.73
C ARG A 133 -7.84 -3.56 -36.91
N GLY A 134 -6.75 -3.29 -37.61
CA GLY A 134 -5.48 -2.91 -37.00
C GLY A 134 -5.53 -1.54 -36.34
N VAL A 135 -5.00 -1.45 -35.11
CA VAL A 135 -4.92 -0.24 -34.28
C VAL A 135 -4.14 -0.56 -33.00
N SER A 136 -3.62 0.45 -32.32
CA SER A 136 -2.83 0.33 -31.08
C SER A 136 -3.44 1.14 -29.94
N TRP A 137 -3.34 0.64 -28.70
CA TRP A 137 -3.76 1.35 -27.49
C TRP A 137 -3.10 0.72 -26.26
N SER A 138 -3.36 1.24 -25.05
CA SER A 138 -2.81 0.70 -23.81
C SER A 138 -3.85 0.51 -22.71
N THR A 139 -3.60 -0.44 -21.81
CA THR A 139 -4.42 -0.66 -20.62
C THR A 139 -4.28 0.50 -19.63
N SER A 140 -5.38 0.85 -18.96
CA SER A 140 -5.38 1.88 -17.91
C SER A 140 -6.41 1.58 -16.83
N GLY A 141 -6.42 2.38 -15.76
CA GLY A 141 -7.41 2.30 -14.69
C GLY A 141 -7.14 1.24 -13.62
N GLY A 142 -6.01 0.54 -13.68
CA GLY A 142 -5.60 -0.37 -12.61
C GLY A 142 -5.14 0.40 -11.37
N THR A 143 -5.84 0.21 -10.25
CA THR A 143 -5.52 0.86 -8.96
C THR A 143 -5.09 -0.18 -7.94
N GLY A 144 -4.05 0.13 -7.17
CA GLY A 144 -3.62 -0.72 -6.06
C GLY A 144 -4.59 -0.68 -4.89
N VAL A 145 -4.45 -1.67 -4.03
CA VAL A 145 -4.92 -1.65 -2.66
C VAL A 145 -3.68 -1.56 -1.80
N THR A 146 -3.74 -0.69 -0.80
CA THR A 146 -2.63 -0.45 0.12
C THR A 146 -2.94 -1.13 1.43
N GLU A 147 -2.03 -1.97 1.89
CA GLU A 147 -2.16 -2.63 3.18
C GLU A 147 -2.10 -1.60 4.32
N SER A 148 -2.98 -1.75 5.31
CA SER A 148 -2.98 -0.90 6.49
C SER A 148 -3.23 -1.65 7.78
N VAL A 149 -2.57 -1.21 8.84
CA VAL A 149 -2.79 -1.69 10.21
C VAL A 149 -3.07 -0.51 11.13
N ASP A 150 -4.04 -0.71 12.02
CA ASP A 150 -4.42 0.27 13.03
C ASP A 150 -3.89 -0.18 14.39
N LEU A 151 -3.07 0.63 15.03
CA LEU A 151 -2.79 0.56 16.45
C LEU A 151 -3.85 1.38 17.19
N THR A 152 -4.59 0.77 18.12
CA THR A 152 -5.57 1.48 18.94
C THR A 152 -4.97 1.75 20.33
N ILE A 153 -4.97 3.01 20.74
CA ILE A 153 -4.56 3.41 22.08
C ILE A 153 -5.76 3.27 23.02
N ASP A 154 -5.64 2.46 24.06
CA ASP A 154 -6.75 2.15 24.95
C ASP A 154 -6.85 3.18 26.08
N THR A 155 -5.71 3.63 26.59
CA THR A 155 -5.64 4.58 27.71
C THR A 155 -4.87 5.85 27.37
N GLY A 156 -5.30 6.95 28.00
CA GLY A 156 -4.54 8.19 28.01
C GLY A 156 -3.30 8.13 28.90
N ALA A 157 -2.51 9.20 28.92
CA ALA A 157 -1.34 9.29 29.79
C ALA A 157 -1.74 9.74 31.21
N ASN A 158 -1.43 8.92 32.21
CA ASN A 158 -1.71 9.22 33.61
C ASN A 158 -0.64 10.14 34.25
N ALA A 159 0.54 10.21 33.63
CA ALA A 159 1.69 10.98 34.06
C ALA A 159 2.43 11.58 32.86
N THR A 160 3.20 12.63 33.12
CA THR A 160 4.10 13.22 32.12
C THR A 160 5.36 12.38 32.04
N GLY A 161 5.79 12.03 30.83
CA GLY A 161 6.96 11.19 30.62
C GLY A 161 7.18 10.89 29.15
N THR A 162 7.91 9.82 28.89
CA THR A 162 8.14 9.28 27.55
C THR A 162 7.65 7.85 27.47
N ILE A 163 6.96 7.51 26.38
CA ILE A 163 6.65 6.13 26.01
C ILE A 163 7.57 5.69 24.87
N THR A 164 7.83 4.39 24.80
CA THR A 164 8.57 3.76 23.70
C THR A 164 7.60 2.99 22.81
N VAL A 165 7.48 3.44 21.56
CA VAL A 165 6.74 2.72 20.53
C VAL A 165 7.74 1.94 19.69
N LYS A 166 7.70 0.62 19.76
CA LYS A 166 8.56 -0.25 18.96
C LYS A 166 7.82 -0.63 17.68
N VAL A 167 8.41 -0.32 16.53
CA VAL A 167 7.86 -0.61 15.19
C VAL A 167 8.88 -1.45 14.43
N ALA A 168 8.51 -2.68 14.05
CA ALA A 168 9.42 -3.62 13.39
C ALA A 168 10.78 -3.81 14.12
N GLY A 169 10.77 -3.75 15.45
CA GLY A 169 11.97 -3.87 16.27
C GLY A 169 12.78 -2.59 16.49
N VAL A 170 12.39 -1.47 15.85
CA VAL A 170 13.02 -0.15 16.04
C VAL A 170 12.25 0.66 17.08
N ASP A 171 12.95 1.23 18.04
CA ASP A 171 12.37 2.03 19.13
C ASP A 171 12.17 3.49 18.70
N HIS A 172 10.96 4.01 18.95
CA HIS A 172 10.58 5.41 18.78
C HIS A 172 10.16 5.99 20.12
N THR A 173 10.69 7.17 20.48
CA THR A 173 10.41 7.79 21.78
C THR A 173 9.39 8.91 21.62
N VAL A 174 8.26 8.81 22.32
CA VAL A 174 7.16 9.79 22.23
C VAL A 174 6.98 10.46 23.59
N ALA A 175 7.05 11.78 23.62
CA ALA A 175 6.75 12.54 24.83
C ALA A 175 5.23 12.63 25.04
N VAL A 176 4.79 12.34 26.26
CA VAL A 176 3.39 12.45 26.69
C VAL A 176 3.27 13.31 27.93
N THR A 177 2.09 13.92 28.11
CA THR A 177 1.79 14.79 29.25
C THR A 177 0.63 14.22 30.05
N ALA A 178 0.71 14.32 31.38
CA ALA A 178 -0.35 13.88 32.27
C ALA A 178 -1.72 14.48 31.88
N GLY A 179 -2.74 13.64 31.82
CA GLY A 179 -4.11 14.02 31.47
C GLY A 179 -4.40 14.01 29.97
N GLN A 180 -3.43 13.69 29.10
CA GLN A 180 -3.72 13.42 27.70
C GLN A 180 -4.69 12.24 27.57
N THR A 181 -5.75 12.42 26.79
CA THR A 181 -6.67 11.35 26.39
C THR A 181 -5.98 10.36 25.44
N ALA A 182 -6.55 9.16 25.27
CA ALA A 182 -6.05 8.17 24.31
C ALA A 182 -5.92 8.73 22.88
N ALA A 183 -6.87 9.58 22.46
CA ALA A 183 -6.81 10.26 21.16
C ALA A 183 -5.63 11.23 21.03
N GLN A 184 -5.33 11.98 22.09
CA GLN A 184 -4.18 12.89 22.11
C GLN A 184 -2.85 12.13 22.12
N VAL A 185 -2.79 11.00 22.84
CA VAL A 185 -1.63 10.10 22.82
C VAL A 185 -1.44 9.49 21.42
N ALA A 186 -2.51 9.00 20.78
CA ALA A 186 -2.44 8.49 19.41
C ALA A 186 -1.95 9.55 18.41
N ALA A 187 -2.44 10.79 18.52
CA ALA A 187 -1.97 11.89 17.69
C ALA A 187 -0.47 12.20 17.92
N ALA A 188 0.00 12.18 19.17
CA ALA A 188 1.41 12.38 19.50
C ALA A 188 2.29 11.26 18.93
N ILE A 189 1.86 10.00 19.05
CA ILE A 189 2.55 8.84 18.47
C ILE A 189 2.62 8.97 16.95
N ALA A 190 1.50 9.23 16.28
CA ALA A 190 1.47 9.36 14.82
C ALA A 190 2.38 10.50 14.33
N ALA A 191 2.37 11.64 15.02
CA ALA A 191 3.24 12.77 14.68
C ALA A 191 4.72 12.42 14.83
N GLN A 192 5.10 11.74 15.92
CA GLN A 192 6.49 11.33 16.16
C GLN A 192 6.95 10.29 15.12
N LEU A 193 6.15 9.25 14.87
CA LEU A 193 6.49 8.21 13.89
C LEU A 193 6.55 8.76 12.45
N THR A 194 5.74 9.78 12.14
CA THR A 194 5.84 10.49 10.86
C THR A 194 7.15 11.28 10.76
N ALA A 195 7.56 11.94 11.84
CA ALA A 195 8.80 12.72 11.88
C ALA A 195 10.05 11.84 11.83
N ASP A 196 10.04 10.71 12.54
CA ASP A 196 11.15 9.75 12.55
C ASP A 196 11.25 8.99 11.22
N GLY A 197 10.11 8.77 10.56
CA GLY A 197 9.99 7.95 9.36
C GLY A 197 9.99 6.46 9.70
N VAL A 198 8.91 5.77 9.34
CA VAL A 198 8.82 4.30 9.44
C VAL A 198 9.14 3.70 8.08
N LEU A 199 10.21 2.90 8.00
CA LEU A 199 10.63 2.33 6.72
C LEU A 199 9.52 1.45 6.13
N GLY A 200 9.11 1.75 4.89
CA GLY A 200 8.07 1.00 4.18
C GLY A 200 6.63 1.37 4.55
N TYR A 201 6.40 2.34 5.46
CA TYR A 201 5.06 2.77 5.87
C TYR A 201 4.93 4.28 5.96
N SER A 202 3.76 4.77 5.59
CA SER A 202 3.27 6.10 5.97
C SER A 202 2.43 5.97 7.23
N VAL A 203 2.60 6.90 8.17
CA VAL A 203 1.88 6.87 9.44
C VAL A 203 0.99 8.11 9.53
N ASN A 204 -0.26 7.93 9.98
CA ASN A 204 -1.16 9.04 10.27
C ASN A 204 -2.09 8.72 11.46
N ASN A 205 -2.84 9.74 11.91
CA ASN A 205 -3.91 9.61 12.90
C ASN A 205 -5.24 9.89 12.18
N PRO A 206 -5.93 8.87 11.63
CA PRO A 206 -7.11 9.09 10.80
C PRO A 206 -8.28 9.69 11.61
N SER A 207 -8.45 9.26 12.86
CA SER A 207 -9.31 9.89 13.87
C SER A 207 -9.17 9.17 15.21
N GLY A 208 -9.60 9.83 16.30
CA GLY A 208 -9.73 9.22 17.62
C GLY A 208 -8.40 8.65 18.14
N ALA A 209 -8.48 7.50 18.80
CA ALA A 209 -7.34 6.82 19.43
C ALA A 209 -6.57 5.88 18.47
N ILE A 210 -6.66 6.11 17.16
CA ILE A 210 -6.07 5.22 16.14
C ILE A 210 -4.78 5.82 15.58
N VAL A 211 -3.71 5.04 15.55
CA VAL A 211 -2.52 5.29 14.74
C VAL A 211 -2.54 4.30 13.58
N ARG A 212 -2.64 4.80 12.34
CA ARG A 212 -2.69 3.95 11.15
C ARG A 212 -1.34 3.95 10.44
N PHE A 213 -0.87 2.75 10.16
CA PHE A 213 0.27 2.51 9.29
C PHE A 213 -0.28 2.06 7.95
N THR A 214 0.14 2.71 6.88
CA THR A 214 -0.26 2.40 5.50
C THR A 214 1.00 2.12 4.70
N SER A 215 1.14 0.91 4.16
CA SER A 215 2.33 0.51 3.41
C SER A 215 2.63 1.51 2.28
N THR A 216 3.88 1.92 2.14
CA THR A 216 4.34 2.67 0.96
C THR A 216 4.79 1.75 -0.16
N THR A 217 4.94 0.46 0.14
CA THR A 217 5.29 -0.57 -0.83
C THR A 217 4.03 -0.96 -1.58
N GLN A 218 3.91 -0.48 -2.81
CA GLN A 218 2.76 -0.81 -3.63
C GLN A 218 2.88 -2.24 -4.15
N PHE A 219 1.75 -2.94 -4.22
CA PHE A 219 1.58 -4.20 -4.98
C PHE A 219 2.42 -5.39 -4.50
N MET A 220 2.89 -5.40 -3.25
CA MET A 220 3.54 -6.56 -2.64
C MET A 220 2.92 -6.84 -1.28
N ASP A 221 2.87 -8.13 -0.94
CA ASP A 221 2.59 -8.58 0.43
C ASP A 221 3.73 -8.06 1.31
N VAL A 222 3.38 -7.26 2.32
CA VAL A 222 4.36 -6.64 3.20
C VAL A 222 4.46 -7.53 4.43
N PRO A 223 5.67 -7.78 4.97
CA PRO A 223 5.78 -8.54 6.21
C PRO A 223 4.90 -7.93 7.30
N ASP A 224 4.24 -8.79 8.09
CA ASP A 224 3.39 -8.36 9.20
C ASP A 224 4.12 -7.34 10.09
N LEU A 225 3.52 -6.16 10.23
CA LEU A 225 4.09 -5.11 11.05
C LEU A 225 3.84 -5.41 12.53
N THR A 226 4.91 -5.66 13.28
CA THR A 226 4.82 -5.76 14.74
C THR A 226 4.94 -4.37 15.36
N VAL A 227 3.94 -3.96 16.14
CA VAL A 227 3.95 -2.70 16.89
C VAL A 227 3.62 -2.95 18.36
N SER A 228 4.35 -2.31 19.28
CA SER A 228 4.07 -2.36 20.72
C SER A 228 4.38 -1.04 21.40
N VAL A 229 3.64 -0.71 22.46
CA VAL A 229 3.87 0.47 23.30
C VAL A 229 4.30 0.01 24.69
N ASN A 230 5.39 0.58 25.21
CA ASN A 230 5.88 0.39 26.58
C ASN A 230 6.20 1.74 27.24
#